data_AF-A0A444VLU7-F1
#
_entry.id   AF-A0A444VLU7-F1
#
_cell.length_a   1.000
_cell.length_b   1.000
_cell.length_c   1.000
_cell.angle_alpha   90.00
_cell.angle_beta   90.00
_cell.angle_gamma   90.00
#
_symmetry.space_group_name_H-M   'P 1'
#
loop_
_entity.id
_entity.type
_entity.pdbx_description
1 polymer ?
#
loop_
_entity_poly.entity_id
_entity_poly.type
_entity_poly.pdbx_seq_one_letter_code
_entity_poly.pdbx_strand_id
1 'polypeptide(L)'
;MKYLKPKLVCLRILIGLLPYFGAAQIPVTDVAANAQLVILNQNVATLNSQLVTLNSTMGKLLAQMERNVTANSSASKILSQDLTAKRTPASYVMGSPEMTELYDLKDKIVEAYKGTQKNLRSFANLEKVEKERATEALADALVQVTSLVSQGSHIASTGEIIESADRLSALRSILDRMDSVLETIIKVNTSLLQKNEHRKAVYSLIKTN
;
A
#
# COMPACT_ATOMS: atom_id res chain seq x y z
N MET A 1 -27.38 117.84 -32.48
CA MET A 1 -28.13 116.64 -32.92
C MET A 1 -27.50 116.06 -34.18
N LYS A 2 -26.79 114.92 -34.08
CA LYS A 2 -26.51 114.01 -35.20
C LYS A 2 -26.52 112.60 -34.64
N TYR A 3 -27.52 111.82 -35.03
CA TYR A 3 -27.75 110.45 -34.63
C TYR A 3 -26.60 109.55 -35.10
N LEU A 4 -25.95 108.86 -34.16
CA LEU A 4 -25.02 107.78 -34.46
C LEU A 4 -25.81 106.45 -34.47
N LYS A 5 -25.69 105.71 -35.57
CA LYS A 5 -26.51 104.56 -35.98
C LYS A 5 -26.61 103.46 -34.90
N PRO A 6 -27.77 102.76 -34.75
CA PRO A 6 -27.99 101.70 -33.74
C PRO A 6 -26.98 100.55 -33.83
N LYS A 7 -26.42 100.29 -35.03
CA LYS A 7 -25.36 99.30 -35.22
C LYS A 7 -24.04 99.63 -34.50
N LEU A 8 -23.75 100.91 -34.25
CA LEU A 8 -22.49 101.33 -33.60
C LEU A 8 -22.57 101.26 -32.07
N VAL A 9 -23.77 101.40 -31.49
CA VAL A 9 -24.03 101.27 -30.05
C VAL A 9 -23.98 99.80 -29.63
N CYS A 10 -24.61 98.90 -30.40
CA CYS A 10 -24.47 97.46 -30.17
C CYS A 10 -23.02 96.97 -30.29
N LEU A 11 -22.24 97.52 -31.23
CA LEU A 11 -20.83 97.16 -31.39
C LEU A 11 -19.96 97.58 -30.19
N ARG A 12 -20.24 98.76 -29.59
CA ARG A 12 -19.52 99.22 -28.39
C ARG A 12 -19.92 98.46 -27.12
N ILE A 13 -21.17 98.02 -27.01
CA ILE A 13 -21.63 97.15 -25.90
C ILE A 13 -21.00 95.75 -26.04
N LEU A 14 -20.93 95.20 -27.26
CA LEU A 14 -20.31 93.91 -27.54
C LEU A 14 -18.79 93.92 -27.24
N ILE A 15 -18.09 95.01 -27.59
CA ILE A 15 -16.66 95.20 -27.32
C ILE A 15 -16.39 95.49 -25.84
N GLY A 16 -17.31 96.13 -25.12
CA GLY A 16 -17.20 96.36 -23.67
C GLY A 16 -17.48 95.14 -22.79
N LEU A 17 -18.20 94.14 -23.31
CA LEU A 17 -18.48 92.86 -22.64
C LEU A 17 -17.40 91.79 -22.87
N LEU A 18 -16.56 91.95 -23.90
CA LEU A 18 -15.45 91.05 -24.23
C LEU A 18 -14.44 90.80 -23.09
N PRO A 19 -14.09 91.78 -22.21
CA PRO A 19 -13.20 91.52 -21.08
C PRO A 19 -13.85 90.68 -19.96
N TYR A 20 -15.19 90.70 -19.84
CA TYR A 20 -15.92 89.95 -18.83
C TYR A 20 -16.02 88.45 -19.16
N PHE A 21 -15.96 88.08 -20.44
CA PHE A 21 -15.92 86.67 -20.87
C PHE A 21 -14.51 86.06 -20.84
N GLY A 22 -13.45 86.88 -20.84
CA GLY A 22 -12.07 86.41 -20.77
C GLY A 22 -11.50 86.25 -19.35
N ALA A 23 -12.15 86.81 -18.33
CA ALA A 23 -11.69 86.78 -16.94
C ALA A 23 -12.35 85.69 -16.07
N ALA A 24 -13.24 84.86 -16.64
CA ALA A 24 -13.90 83.78 -15.90
C ALA A 24 -13.12 82.44 -15.93
N GLN A 25 -11.89 82.40 -16.44
CA GLN A 25 -11.09 81.18 -16.38
C GLN A 25 -9.60 81.44 -16.11
N ILE A 26 -9.29 81.42 -14.82
CA ILE A 26 -7.99 81.09 -14.22
C ILE A 26 -8.38 80.15 -13.06
N PRO A 27 -7.77 78.98 -12.73
CA PRO A 27 -6.80 78.08 -13.37
C PRO A 27 -7.30 76.61 -13.28
N VAL A 28 -8.51 76.29 -13.76
CA VAL A 28 -9.13 74.98 -13.51
C VAL A 28 -8.48 73.82 -14.26
N THR A 29 -7.77 74.10 -15.37
CA THR A 29 -7.11 73.07 -16.18
C THR A 29 -5.87 72.50 -15.50
N ASP A 30 -5.12 73.35 -14.78
CA ASP A 30 -3.92 72.95 -14.05
C ASP A 30 -4.30 72.26 -12.72
N VAL A 31 -5.30 72.78 -12.00
CA VAL A 31 -5.82 72.15 -10.78
C VAL A 31 -6.47 70.78 -11.07
N ALA A 32 -7.23 70.65 -12.16
CA ALA A 32 -7.83 69.37 -12.54
C ALA A 32 -6.78 68.36 -13.06
N ALA A 33 -5.79 68.80 -13.84
CA ALA A 33 -4.68 67.94 -14.27
C ALA A 33 -3.82 67.48 -13.08
N ASN A 34 -3.50 68.38 -12.15
CA ASN A 34 -2.76 68.06 -10.93
C ASN A 34 -3.57 67.15 -10.00
N ALA A 35 -4.89 67.34 -9.89
CA ALA A 35 -5.76 66.42 -9.16
C ALA A 35 -5.77 65.00 -9.77
N GLN A 36 -5.79 64.90 -11.11
CA GLN A 36 -5.69 63.62 -11.82
C GLN A 36 -4.31 62.96 -11.64
N LEU A 37 -3.22 63.75 -11.63
CA LEU A 37 -1.87 63.25 -11.32
C LEU A 37 -1.74 62.76 -9.87
N VAL A 38 -2.37 63.44 -8.91
CA VAL A 38 -2.42 62.99 -7.50
C VAL A 38 -3.16 61.65 -7.39
N ILE A 39 -4.32 61.51 -8.05
CA ILE A 39 -5.08 60.25 -8.08
C ILE A 39 -4.25 59.14 -8.74
N LEU A 40 -3.56 59.44 -9.84
CA LEU A 40 -2.69 58.48 -10.52
C LEU A 40 -1.54 58.03 -9.62
N ASN A 41 -0.88 58.94 -8.91
CA ASN A 41 0.17 58.62 -7.96
C ASN A 41 -0.34 57.77 -6.78
N GLN A 42 -1.54 58.04 -6.28
CA GLN A 42 -2.18 57.21 -5.25
C GLN A 42 -2.50 55.80 -5.75
N ASN A 43 -2.96 55.68 -7.00
CA ASN A 43 -3.19 54.38 -7.63
C ASN A 43 -1.88 53.61 -7.83
N VAL A 44 -0.82 54.28 -8.29
CA VAL A 44 0.51 53.69 -8.45
C VAL A 44 1.08 53.25 -7.10
N ALA A 45 0.93 54.06 -6.04
CA ALA A 45 1.35 53.69 -4.69
C ALA A 45 0.58 52.47 -4.15
N THR A 46 -0.74 52.42 -4.39
CA THR A 46 -1.59 51.29 -4.01
C THR A 46 -1.18 50.01 -4.75
N LEU A 47 -0.94 50.10 -6.06
CA LEU A 47 -0.46 48.99 -6.88
C LEU A 47 0.91 48.49 -6.40
N ASN A 48 1.84 49.41 -6.09
CA ASN A 48 3.14 49.04 -5.51
C ASN A 48 2.99 48.30 -4.19
N SER A 49 2.11 48.75 -3.30
CA SER A 49 1.84 48.08 -2.02
C SER A 49 1.24 46.68 -2.22
N GLN A 50 0.32 46.53 -3.17
CA GLN A 50 -0.25 45.22 -3.54
C GLN A 50 0.82 44.29 -4.12
N LEU A 51 1.72 44.82 -4.95
CA LEU A 51 2.82 44.07 -5.56
C LEU A 51 3.85 43.60 -4.52
N VAL A 52 4.20 44.45 -3.55
CA VAL A 52 5.05 44.07 -2.41
C VAL A 52 4.40 42.96 -1.58
N THR A 53 3.10 43.06 -1.31
CA THR A 53 2.34 42.04 -0.57
C THR A 53 2.27 40.71 -1.34
N LEU A 54 2.03 40.78 -2.64
CA LEU A 54 2.01 39.61 -3.53
C LEU A 54 3.38 38.94 -3.55
N ASN A 55 4.46 39.70 -3.69
CA ASN A 55 5.83 39.19 -3.70
C ASN A 55 6.18 38.47 -2.37
N SER A 56 5.81 39.08 -1.23
CA SER A 56 5.96 38.45 0.09
C SER A 56 5.16 37.14 0.21
N THR A 57 3.95 37.10 -0.32
CA THR A 57 3.08 35.92 -0.32
C THR A 57 3.64 34.82 -1.23
N MET A 58 4.16 35.17 -2.41
CA MET A 58 4.83 34.23 -3.32
C MET A 58 6.09 33.64 -2.69
N GLY A 59 6.89 34.44 -1.97
CA GLY A 59 8.05 33.93 -1.23
C GLY A 59 7.66 32.88 -0.18
N LYS A 60 6.55 33.10 0.55
CA LYS A 60 6.03 32.11 1.51
C LYS A 60 5.52 30.85 0.81
N LEU A 61 4.85 30.98 -0.33
CA LEU A 61 4.37 29.85 -1.13
C LEU A 61 5.53 29.01 -1.65
N LEU A 62 6.57 29.64 -2.22
CA LEU A 62 7.78 28.95 -2.67
C LEU A 62 8.42 28.14 -1.53
N ALA A 63 8.59 28.76 -0.36
CA ALA A 63 9.12 28.07 0.82
C ALA A 63 8.21 26.93 1.33
N GLN A 64 6.89 27.02 1.15
CA GLN A 64 5.97 25.92 1.45
C GLN A 64 6.04 24.80 0.41
N MET A 65 6.17 25.14 -0.88
CA MET A 65 6.33 24.18 -1.96
C MET A 65 7.66 23.41 -1.83
N GLU A 66 8.77 24.09 -1.53
CA GLU A 66 10.07 23.45 -1.28
C GLU A 66 10.00 22.47 -0.11
N ARG A 67 9.35 22.87 1.00
CA ARG A 67 9.12 21.98 2.15
C ARG A 67 8.22 20.79 1.79
N ASN A 68 7.16 21.01 1.01
CA ASN A 68 6.26 19.95 0.57
C ASN A 68 6.98 18.93 -0.33
N VAL A 69 7.75 19.40 -1.32
CA VAL A 69 8.56 18.55 -2.20
C VAL A 69 9.56 17.72 -1.38
N THR A 70 10.24 18.35 -0.41
CA THR A 70 11.20 17.67 0.46
C THR A 70 10.53 16.61 1.34
N ALA A 71 9.38 16.95 1.94
CA ALA A 71 8.59 16.01 2.76
C ALA A 71 8.09 14.83 1.93
N ASN A 72 7.58 15.08 0.72
CA ASN A 72 7.09 14.05 -0.19
C ASN A 72 8.22 13.12 -0.67
N SER A 73 9.38 13.68 -1.00
CA SER A 73 10.58 12.88 -1.35
C SER A 73 11.02 12.00 -0.18
N SER A 74 11.02 12.55 1.05
CA SER A 74 11.37 11.80 2.25
C SER A 74 10.38 10.67 2.54
N ALA A 75 9.07 10.95 2.43
CA ALA A 75 8.01 9.95 2.59
C ALA A 75 8.12 8.83 1.54
N SER A 76 8.36 9.20 0.27
CA SER A 76 8.59 8.22 -0.80
C SER A 76 9.80 7.34 -0.51
N LYS A 77 10.91 7.91 -0.02
CA LYS A 77 12.10 7.15 0.37
C LYS A 77 11.81 6.19 1.53
N ILE A 78 11.11 6.64 2.57
CA ILE A 78 10.72 5.81 3.71
C ILE A 78 9.83 4.66 3.25
N LEU A 79 8.83 4.95 2.40
CA LEU A 79 7.94 3.93 1.85
C LEU A 79 8.72 2.91 1.01
N SER A 80 9.63 3.34 0.14
CA SER A 80 10.48 2.43 -0.62
C SER A 80 11.35 1.56 0.28
N GLN A 81 11.92 2.13 1.35
CA GLN A 81 12.71 1.37 2.32
C GLN A 81 11.87 0.34 3.07
N ASP A 82 10.68 0.71 3.55
CA ASP A 82 9.74 -0.21 4.21
C ASP A 82 9.29 -1.32 3.24
N LEU A 83 8.97 -0.96 1.99
CA LEU A 83 8.58 -1.93 0.96
C LEU A 83 9.72 -2.91 0.65
N THR A 84 10.95 -2.42 0.54
CA THR A 84 12.15 -3.26 0.32
C THR A 84 12.41 -4.16 1.53
N ALA A 85 12.26 -3.66 2.75
CA ALA A 85 12.41 -4.45 3.97
C ALA A 85 11.37 -5.59 4.04
N LYS A 86 10.10 -5.28 3.76
CA LYS A 86 9.02 -6.28 3.74
C LYS A 86 9.15 -7.30 2.60
N ARG A 87 9.72 -6.90 1.47
CA ARG A 87 10.02 -7.78 0.31
C ARG A 87 11.29 -8.60 0.46
N THR A 88 12.18 -8.27 1.38
CA THR A 88 13.39 -9.07 1.58
C THR A 88 12.98 -10.34 2.34
N PRO A 89 13.34 -11.55 1.87
CA PRO A 89 13.08 -12.77 2.62
C PRO A 89 13.65 -12.62 4.03
N ALA A 90 12.80 -12.75 5.04
CA ALA A 90 13.20 -12.52 6.42
C ALA A 90 14.16 -13.65 6.83
N SER A 91 15.44 -13.34 6.97
CA SER A 91 16.45 -14.29 7.49
C SER A 91 16.03 -14.87 8.85
N TYR A 92 15.29 -14.07 9.64
CA TYR A 92 14.65 -14.51 10.87
C TYR A 92 13.60 -15.62 10.67
N VAL A 93 12.79 -15.57 9.61
CA VAL A 93 11.80 -16.61 9.29
C VAL A 93 12.50 -17.88 8.83
N MET A 94 13.55 -17.77 8.01
CA MET A 94 14.35 -18.93 7.60
C MET A 94 15.07 -19.62 8.77
N GLY A 95 15.48 -18.85 9.78
CA GLY A 95 16.10 -19.37 11.00
C GLY A 95 15.10 -19.63 12.14
N SER A 96 13.79 -19.61 11.87
CA SER A 96 12.80 -19.70 12.94
C SER A 96 12.61 -21.14 13.44
N PRO A 97 12.10 -21.32 14.68
CA PRO A 97 11.73 -22.63 15.20
C PRO A 97 10.74 -23.37 14.29
N GLU A 98 9.76 -22.66 13.72
CA GLU A 98 8.75 -23.24 12.82
C GLU A 98 9.38 -23.86 11.57
N MET A 99 10.45 -23.24 11.06
CA MET A 99 11.14 -23.73 9.87
C MET A 99 11.96 -24.99 10.16
N THR A 100 12.52 -25.09 11.37
CA THR A 100 13.17 -26.30 11.87
C THR A 100 12.15 -27.42 12.07
N GLU A 101 11.04 -27.10 12.73
CA GLU A 101 9.94 -28.02 12.99
C GLU A 101 9.32 -28.58 11.71
N LEU A 102 9.27 -27.79 10.63
CA LEU A 102 8.79 -28.25 9.31
C LEU A 102 9.63 -29.43 8.80
N TYR A 103 10.95 -29.34 8.90
CA TYR A 103 11.85 -30.40 8.43
C TYR A 103 11.83 -31.61 9.37
N ASP A 104 11.79 -31.38 10.68
CA ASP A 104 11.67 -32.46 11.67
C ASP A 104 10.38 -33.25 11.49
N LEU A 105 9.26 -32.56 11.26
CA LEU A 105 7.96 -33.20 11.07
C LEU A 105 7.89 -33.94 9.73
N LYS A 106 8.50 -33.40 8.67
CA LYS A 106 8.69 -34.12 7.39
C LYS A 106 9.45 -35.43 7.64
N ASP A 107 10.54 -35.41 8.40
CA ASP A 107 11.33 -36.61 8.68
C ASP A 107 10.55 -37.63 9.52
N LYS A 108 9.81 -37.18 10.55
CA LYS A 108 8.89 -38.04 11.34
C LYS A 108 7.82 -38.70 10.47
N ILE A 109 7.21 -37.96 9.54
CA ILE A 109 6.21 -38.52 8.61
C ILE A 109 6.83 -39.56 7.70
N VAL A 110 8.02 -39.28 7.13
CA VAL A 110 8.73 -40.25 6.29
C VAL A 110 9.07 -41.52 7.07
N GLU A 111 9.48 -41.39 8.33
CA GLU A 111 9.73 -42.53 9.21
C GLU A 111 8.45 -43.34 9.49
N ALA A 112 7.35 -42.66 9.86
CA ALA A 112 6.06 -43.30 10.08
C ALA A 112 5.54 -44.01 8.82
N TYR A 113 5.69 -43.40 7.65
CA TYR A 113 5.39 -44.00 6.36
C TYR A 113 6.20 -45.29 6.15
N LYS A 114 7.53 -45.23 6.31
CA LYS A 114 8.43 -46.39 6.12
C LYS A 114 8.08 -47.52 7.09
N GLY A 115 7.82 -47.19 8.36
CA GLY A 115 7.38 -48.14 9.38
C GLY A 115 6.07 -48.82 9.02
N THR A 116 5.07 -48.03 8.60
CA THR A 116 3.77 -48.57 8.17
C THR A 116 3.88 -49.44 6.93
N GLN A 117 4.69 -49.03 5.95
CA GLN A 117 4.93 -49.82 4.74
C GLN A 117 5.60 -51.16 5.06
N LYS A 118 6.59 -51.17 5.98
CA LYS A 118 7.23 -52.40 6.46
C LYS A 118 6.22 -53.32 7.14
N ASN A 119 5.38 -52.78 8.02
CA ASN A 119 4.33 -53.54 8.70
C ASN A 119 3.35 -54.14 7.70
N LEU A 120 2.89 -53.36 6.73
CA LEU A 120 1.95 -53.78 5.70
C LEU A 120 2.44 -54.99 4.89
N ARG A 121 3.74 -55.03 4.59
CA ARG A 121 4.39 -56.18 3.92
C ARG A 121 4.41 -57.42 4.80
N SER A 122 4.56 -57.25 6.12
CA SER A 122 4.63 -58.35 7.09
C SER A 122 3.26 -58.92 7.51
N PHE A 123 2.18 -58.14 7.35
CA PHE A 123 0.84 -58.56 7.75
C PHE A 123 0.30 -59.67 6.84
N ALA A 124 0.26 -60.89 7.35
CA ALA A 124 -0.19 -62.07 6.63
C ALA A 124 -1.72 -62.23 6.60
N ASN A 125 -2.44 -61.63 7.56
CA ASN A 125 -3.88 -61.84 7.75
C ASN A 125 -4.73 -60.66 7.27
N LEU A 126 -4.19 -59.85 6.36
CA LEU A 126 -4.91 -58.77 5.69
C LEU A 126 -5.31 -59.18 4.29
N GLU A 127 -6.49 -58.72 3.86
CA GLU A 127 -6.96 -58.93 2.51
C GLU A 127 -6.18 -58.06 1.52
N LYS A 128 -6.10 -58.51 0.26
CA LYS A 128 -5.41 -57.78 -0.81
C LYS A 128 -5.93 -56.34 -0.95
N VAL A 129 -7.25 -56.18 -0.95
CA VAL A 129 -7.91 -54.87 -1.08
C VAL A 129 -7.56 -53.91 0.08
N GLU A 130 -7.35 -54.44 1.29
CA GLU A 130 -6.96 -53.61 2.44
C GLU A 130 -5.51 -53.15 2.32
N LYS A 131 -4.64 -54.00 1.78
CA LYS A 131 -3.25 -53.62 1.48
C LYS A 131 -3.16 -52.58 0.37
N GLU A 132 -3.97 -52.71 -0.67
CA GLU A 132 -4.05 -51.75 -1.76
C GLU A 132 -4.54 -50.39 -1.24
N ARG A 133 -5.66 -50.34 -0.53
CA ARG A 133 -6.18 -49.10 0.08
C ARG A 133 -5.20 -48.44 1.05
N ALA A 134 -4.50 -49.25 1.85
CA ALA A 134 -3.46 -48.73 2.75
C ALA A 134 -2.29 -48.12 1.97
N THR A 135 -1.90 -48.74 0.86
CA THR A 135 -0.81 -48.24 0.01
C THR A 135 -1.20 -46.93 -0.67
N GLU A 136 -2.43 -46.81 -1.16
CA GLU A 136 -2.99 -45.57 -1.72
C GLU A 136 -3.00 -44.45 -0.67
N ALA A 137 -3.55 -44.71 0.52
CA ALA A 137 -3.58 -43.72 1.60
C ALA A 137 -2.17 -43.24 2.02
N LEU A 138 -1.20 -44.16 2.06
CA LEU A 138 0.20 -43.82 2.35
C LEU A 138 0.86 -43.01 1.23
N ALA A 139 0.53 -43.29 -0.04
CA ALA A 139 1.03 -42.51 -1.18
C ALA A 139 0.45 -41.08 -1.17
N ASP A 140 -0.86 -40.95 -0.93
CA ASP A 140 -1.54 -39.66 -0.82
C ASP A 140 -0.96 -38.82 0.33
N ALA A 141 -0.66 -39.44 1.47
CA ALA A 141 -0.02 -38.77 2.59
C ALA A 141 1.37 -38.21 2.23
N LEU A 142 2.19 -38.96 1.48
CA LEU A 142 3.50 -38.48 1.02
C LEU A 142 3.38 -37.31 0.03
N VAL A 143 2.42 -37.37 -0.89
CA VAL A 143 2.14 -36.28 -1.84
C VAL A 143 1.75 -35.02 -1.09
N GLN A 144 0.87 -35.14 -0.09
CA GLN A 144 0.45 -34.02 0.75
C GLN A 144 1.62 -33.40 1.52
N VAL A 145 2.47 -34.20 2.16
CA VAL A 145 3.64 -33.69 2.88
C VAL A 145 4.63 -32.99 1.96
N THR A 146 4.89 -33.56 0.79
CA THR A 146 5.78 -32.94 -0.20
C THR A 146 5.27 -31.57 -0.62
N SER A 147 3.96 -31.46 -0.87
CA SER A 147 3.30 -30.20 -1.20
C SER A 147 3.36 -29.19 -0.04
N LEU A 148 3.11 -29.63 1.19
CA LEU A 148 3.15 -28.77 2.38
C LEU A 148 4.55 -28.24 2.68
N VAL A 149 5.57 -29.09 2.57
CA VAL A 149 6.98 -28.67 2.74
C VAL A 149 7.38 -27.66 1.67
N SER A 150 6.97 -27.89 0.41
CA SER A 150 7.22 -26.94 -0.67
C SER A 150 6.52 -25.60 -0.41
N GLN A 151 5.28 -25.61 0.09
CA GLN A 151 4.56 -24.39 0.47
C GLN A 151 5.27 -23.66 1.61
N GLY A 152 5.71 -24.37 2.66
CA GLY A 152 6.42 -23.78 3.78
C GLY A 152 7.74 -23.13 3.36
N SER A 153 8.52 -23.84 2.55
CA SER A 153 9.76 -23.31 1.97
C SER A 153 9.50 -22.06 1.12
N HIS A 154 8.44 -22.06 0.30
CA HIS A 154 8.09 -20.91 -0.53
C HIS A 154 7.72 -19.71 0.35
N ILE A 155 6.85 -19.88 1.35
CA ILE A 155 6.44 -18.81 2.26
C ILE A 155 7.63 -18.20 3.01
N ALA A 156 8.60 -19.03 3.41
CA ALA A 156 9.82 -18.55 4.06
C ALA A 156 10.76 -17.81 3.09
N SER A 157 10.84 -18.25 1.83
CA SER A 157 11.79 -17.73 0.84
C SER A 157 11.29 -16.58 -0.04
N THR A 158 9.97 -16.39 -0.15
CA THR A 158 9.40 -15.51 -1.17
C THR A 158 9.51 -14.04 -0.76
N GLY A 159 9.97 -13.19 -1.66
CA GLY A 159 10.13 -11.76 -1.42
C GLY A 159 8.86 -10.91 -1.57
N GLU A 160 7.68 -11.49 -1.32
CA GLU A 160 6.41 -10.76 -1.38
C GLU A 160 6.24 -9.80 -0.19
N ILE A 161 5.41 -8.77 -0.34
CA ILE A 161 5.08 -7.81 0.73
C ILE A 161 4.16 -8.52 1.72
N ILE A 162 4.73 -9.37 2.57
CA ILE A 162 4.04 -10.11 3.62
C ILE A 162 4.80 -9.86 4.91
N GLU A 163 4.08 -9.46 5.96
CA GLU A 163 4.70 -9.22 7.26
C GLU A 163 5.28 -10.53 7.85
N SER A 164 6.36 -10.41 8.61
CA SER A 164 7.02 -11.59 9.19
C SER A 164 6.10 -12.37 10.14
N ALA A 165 5.21 -11.69 10.87
CA ALA A 165 4.23 -12.33 11.73
C ALA A 165 3.23 -13.18 10.93
N ASP A 166 2.74 -12.66 9.80
CA ASP A 166 1.83 -13.39 8.91
C ASP A 166 2.51 -14.61 8.30
N ARG A 167 3.80 -14.50 7.94
CA ARG A 167 4.61 -15.64 7.46
C ARG A 167 4.72 -16.73 8.51
N LEU A 168 5.02 -16.37 9.76
CA LEU A 168 5.11 -17.33 10.87
C LEU A 168 3.75 -17.98 11.16
N SER A 169 2.66 -17.22 11.12
CA SER A 169 1.30 -17.76 11.27
C SER A 169 0.95 -18.75 10.15
N ALA A 170 1.31 -18.44 8.90
CA ALA A 170 1.11 -19.33 7.78
C ALA A 170 1.97 -20.60 7.87
N LEU A 171 3.23 -20.48 8.30
CA LEU A 171 4.08 -21.64 8.59
C LEU A 171 3.47 -22.53 9.67
N ARG A 172 2.92 -21.94 10.74
CA ARG A 172 2.26 -22.68 11.81
C ARG A 172 1.03 -23.44 11.33
N SER A 173 0.21 -22.82 10.48
CA SER A 173 -0.89 -23.52 9.82
C SER A 173 -0.45 -24.69 8.94
N ILE A 174 0.72 -24.59 8.30
CA ILE A 174 1.31 -25.70 7.54
C ILE A 174 1.76 -26.83 8.48
N LEU A 175 2.38 -26.50 9.61
CA LEU A 175 2.78 -27.48 10.63
C LEU A 175 1.57 -28.26 11.15
N ASP A 176 0.48 -27.57 11.52
CA ASP A 176 -0.76 -28.21 11.98
C ASP A 176 -1.32 -29.20 10.93
N ARG A 177 -1.24 -28.85 9.65
CA ARG A 177 -1.66 -29.72 8.54
C ARG A 177 -0.73 -30.93 8.38
N MET A 178 0.58 -30.75 8.54
CA MET A 178 1.54 -31.85 8.50
C MET A 178 1.33 -32.82 9.67
N ASP A 179 1.03 -32.31 10.86
CA ASP A 179 0.69 -33.15 12.02
C ASP A 179 -0.56 -33.98 11.76
N SER A 180 -1.59 -33.39 11.14
CA SER A 180 -2.78 -34.15 10.71
C SER A 180 -2.46 -35.28 9.72
N VAL A 181 -1.47 -35.08 8.83
CA VAL A 181 -1.00 -36.14 7.93
C VAL A 181 -0.26 -37.23 8.70
N LEU A 182 0.58 -36.86 9.68
CA LEU A 182 1.25 -37.82 10.56
C LEU A 182 0.22 -38.68 11.32
N GLU A 183 -0.77 -38.05 11.94
CA GLU A 183 -1.87 -38.73 12.64
C GLU A 183 -2.61 -39.69 11.71
N THR A 184 -2.85 -39.29 10.46
CA THR A 184 -3.49 -40.14 9.45
C THR A 184 -2.68 -41.41 9.21
N ILE A 185 -1.35 -41.31 9.03
CA ILE A 185 -0.47 -42.47 8.83
C ILE A 185 -0.49 -43.38 10.06
N ILE A 186 -0.39 -42.81 11.26
CA ILE A 186 -0.44 -43.56 12.52
C ILE A 186 -1.77 -44.32 12.66
N LYS A 187 -2.89 -43.66 12.34
CA LYS A 187 -4.23 -44.26 12.40
C LYS A 187 -4.39 -45.41 11.41
N VAL A 188 -3.88 -45.26 10.18
CA VAL A 188 -3.85 -46.33 9.18
C VAL A 188 -3.07 -47.53 9.71
N ASN A 189 -1.84 -47.32 10.19
CA ASN A 189 -1.01 -48.40 10.74
C ASN A 189 -1.69 -49.13 11.90
N THR A 190 -2.27 -48.37 12.84
CA THR A 190 -2.94 -48.92 14.03
C THR A 190 -4.14 -49.76 13.65
N SER A 191 -4.98 -49.28 12.72
CA SER A 191 -6.14 -50.01 12.21
C SER A 191 -5.74 -51.31 11.54
N LEU A 192 -4.69 -51.29 10.71
CA LEU A 192 -4.19 -52.48 10.02
C LEU A 192 -3.62 -53.52 10.99
N LEU A 193 -2.88 -53.07 12.00
CA LEU A 193 -2.35 -53.94 13.05
C LEU A 193 -3.48 -54.64 13.81
N GLN A 194 -4.48 -53.88 14.27
CA GLN A 194 -5.64 -54.43 14.98
C GLN A 194 -6.37 -55.49 14.16
N LYS A 195 -6.62 -55.21 12.88
CA LYS A 195 -7.26 -56.16 11.97
C LYS A 195 -6.42 -57.41 11.74
N ASN A 196 -5.11 -57.27 11.56
CA ASN A 196 -4.20 -58.39 11.36
C ASN A 196 -4.18 -59.32 12.59
N GLU A 197 -4.03 -58.77 13.79
CA GLU A 197 -3.99 -59.56 15.03
C GLU A 197 -5.36 -60.18 15.34
N HIS A 198 -6.46 -59.45 15.12
CA HIS A 198 -7.80 -60.00 15.30
C HIS A 198 -8.03 -61.23 14.41
N ARG A 199 -7.74 -61.14 13.10
CA ARG A 199 -7.93 -62.28 12.19
C ARG A 199 -6.96 -63.43 12.47
N LYS A 200 -5.72 -63.14 12.88
CA LYS A 200 -4.78 -64.17 13.36
C LYS A 200 -5.37 -64.99 14.51
N ALA A 201 -5.96 -64.31 15.50
CA ALA A 201 -6.59 -64.97 16.65
C ALA A 201 -7.80 -65.82 16.20
N VAL A 202 -8.68 -65.27 15.37
CA VAL A 202 -9.84 -66.00 14.83
C VAL A 202 -9.39 -67.26 14.07
N TYR A 203 -8.38 -67.16 13.19
CA TYR A 203 -7.87 -68.32 12.45
C TYR A 203 -7.19 -69.36 13.36
N SER A 204 -6.56 -68.94 14.46
CA SER A 204 -6.01 -69.91 15.43
C SER A 204 -7.11 -70.69 16.17
N LEU A 205 -8.21 -70.03 16.54
CA LEU A 205 -9.33 -70.68 17.25
C LEU A 205 -10.06 -71.70 16.38
N ILE A 206 -10.19 -71.43 15.07
CA ILE A 206 -10.80 -72.35 14.11
C ILE A 206 -9.93 -73.62 13.93
N LYS A 207 -8.60 -73.51 14.01
CA LYS A 207 -7.69 -74.66 13.86
C LYS A 207 -7.60 -75.57 15.08
N THR A 208 -7.99 -75.08 16.25
CA THR A 208 -7.92 -75.82 17.52
C THR A 208 -9.21 -76.55 17.90
N ASN A 209 -10.32 -76.31 17.19
CA ASN A 209 -11.57 -77.06 17.30
C ASN A 209 -11.70 -78.05 16.15
#